data_AF-A0A346ACH2-F1
#
_entry.id   AF-A0A346ACH2-F1
#
_cell.length_a   1.000
_cell.length_b   1.000
_cell.length_c   1.000
_cell.angle_alpha   90.00
_cell.angle_beta   90.00
_cell.angle_gamma   90.00
#
_symmetry.space_group_name_H-M   'P 1'
#
loop_
_entity.id
_entity.type
_entity.pdbx_description
1 polymer ?
#
loop_
_entity_poly.entity_id
_entity_poly.type
_entity_poly.pdbx_seq_one_letter_code
_entity_poly.pdbx_strand_id
1 'polypeptide(L)'
;MKSKAFRMIKCAILGASGHGKVIAELAELNGFKEIIFFDDRFPELMQLAHWQVKGCTTDLLALVQDFDLVVVAIGNNSTRLQKLRVLQQFGAKLVPLVHPHATVSGYAQLGEGTVVMAHAVVNAFATVGVGGIINTSATVDHDCVLADGVHISPGAHLAGGVCVGEHSWIGIGAQVNQLICIGNKVIVGAGATVIRDIPDFQTVVGTPAVVISH
;
A
#
# COMPACT_ATOMS: atom_id res chain seq x y z
N MET A 1 -8.15 41.99 13.80
CA MET A 1 -7.46 40.93 13.03
C MET A 1 -8.17 39.61 13.32
N LYS A 2 -8.97 39.09 12.39
CA LYS A 2 -9.59 37.76 12.57
C LYS A 2 -8.48 36.72 12.44
N SER A 3 -8.30 35.89 13.46
CA SER A 3 -7.40 34.74 13.38
C SER A 3 -7.81 33.89 12.19
N LYS A 4 -6.88 33.63 11.26
CA LYS A 4 -7.08 32.56 10.28
C LYS A 4 -7.11 31.28 11.09
N ALA A 5 -8.28 30.73 11.35
CA ALA A 5 -8.39 29.36 11.84
C ALA A 5 -7.67 28.48 10.81
N PHE A 6 -6.51 27.93 11.19
CA PHE A 6 -5.84 26.94 10.38
C PHE A 6 -6.79 25.76 10.26
N ARG A 7 -7.29 25.49 9.04
CA ARG A 7 -8.08 24.29 8.76
C ARG A 7 -7.21 23.09 9.09
N MET A 8 -7.64 22.30 10.06
CA MET A 8 -6.98 21.03 10.41
C MET A 8 -7.15 20.07 9.23
N ILE A 9 -6.05 19.52 8.74
CA ILE A 9 -6.05 18.62 7.58
C ILE A 9 -6.46 17.23 8.07
N LYS A 10 -7.53 16.67 7.49
CA LYS A 10 -8.17 15.44 7.97
C LYS A 10 -7.83 14.23 7.10
N CYS A 11 -7.51 13.11 7.73
CA CYS A 11 -7.28 11.83 7.06
C CYS A 11 -8.29 10.79 7.55
N ALA A 12 -9.01 10.17 6.62
CA ALA A 12 -9.77 8.96 6.89
C ALA A 12 -8.90 7.73 6.58
N ILE A 13 -8.95 6.73 7.45
CA ILE A 13 -8.27 5.44 7.23
C ILE A 13 -9.31 4.33 7.29
N LEU A 14 -9.49 3.62 6.18
CA LEU A 14 -10.33 2.43 6.11
C LEU A 14 -9.48 1.18 6.40
N GLY A 15 -9.71 0.54 7.55
CA GLY A 15 -8.98 -0.64 8.01
C GLY A 15 -8.27 -0.40 9.35
N ALA A 16 -8.91 -0.78 10.45
CA ALA A 16 -8.43 -0.62 11.81
C ALA A 16 -7.69 -1.88 12.30
N SER A 17 -6.52 -2.15 11.72
CA SER A 17 -5.65 -3.30 12.06
C SER A 17 -4.22 -2.86 12.40
N GLY A 18 -3.30 -3.80 12.56
CA GLY A 18 -1.87 -3.49 12.73
C GLY A 18 -1.30 -2.64 11.59
N HIS A 19 -1.69 -2.93 10.34
CA HIS A 19 -1.29 -2.11 9.19
C HIS A 19 -1.88 -0.69 9.27
N GLY A 20 -3.12 -0.56 9.75
CA GLY A 20 -3.78 0.73 10.02
C GLY A 20 -2.98 1.61 10.97
N LYS A 21 -2.39 1.05 12.03
CA LYS A 21 -1.55 1.82 12.97
C LYS A 21 -0.35 2.46 12.28
N VAL A 22 0.31 1.72 11.40
CA VAL A 22 1.47 2.22 10.64
C VAL A 22 1.04 3.33 9.66
N ILE A 23 -0.12 3.17 9.01
CA ILE A 23 -0.68 4.19 8.13
C ILE A 23 -1.08 5.46 8.89
N ALA A 24 -1.62 5.33 10.11
CA ALA A 24 -1.98 6.49 10.93
C ALA A 24 -0.76 7.33 11.30
N GLU A 25 0.30 6.69 11.81
CA GLU A 25 1.57 7.37 12.10
C GLU A 25 2.17 8.00 10.83
N LEU A 26 2.14 7.28 9.71
CA LEU A 26 2.57 7.79 8.41
C LEU A 26 1.81 9.06 7.99
N ALA A 27 0.49 9.10 8.19
CA ALA A 27 -0.32 10.28 7.92
C ALA A 27 0.02 11.44 8.88
N GLU A 28 0.21 11.16 10.17
CA GLU A 28 0.61 12.16 11.16
C GLU A 28 1.96 12.82 10.81
N LEU A 29 2.93 12.02 10.38
CA LEU A 29 4.24 12.47 9.91
C LEU A 29 4.16 13.33 8.63
N ASN A 30 3.12 13.13 7.83
CA ASN A 30 2.80 13.96 6.65
C ASN A 30 1.95 15.21 7.01
N GLY A 31 1.74 15.49 8.29
CA GLY A 31 1.10 16.72 8.77
C GLY A 31 -0.40 16.63 8.95
N PHE A 32 -1.03 15.47 8.71
CA PHE A 32 -2.44 15.27 9.03
C PHE A 32 -2.64 15.30 10.55
N LYS A 33 -3.61 16.09 11.02
CA LYS A 33 -3.80 16.33 12.46
C LYS A 33 -5.04 15.66 13.04
N GLU A 34 -5.97 15.27 12.18
CA GLU A 34 -7.19 14.57 12.56
C GLU A 34 -7.25 13.25 11.80
N ILE A 35 -6.85 12.17 12.48
CA ILE A 35 -6.91 10.81 11.95
C ILE A 35 -8.19 10.13 12.45
N ILE A 36 -9.02 9.68 11.52
CA ILE A 36 -10.29 9.00 11.82
C ILE A 36 -10.29 7.65 11.13
N PHE A 37 -10.55 6.58 11.90
CA PHE A 37 -10.68 5.24 11.33
C PHE A 37 -12.12 4.93 10.94
N PHE A 38 -12.23 4.07 9.94
CA PHE A 38 -13.43 3.34 9.55
C PHE A 38 -13.07 1.86 9.41
N ASP A 39 -13.95 0.96 9.79
CA ASP A 39 -13.74 -0.49 9.71
C ASP A 39 -15.08 -1.23 9.61
N ASP A 40 -15.15 -2.26 8.78
CA ASP A 40 -16.39 -3.03 8.58
C ASP A 40 -16.77 -3.90 9.80
N ARG A 41 -15.89 -4.00 10.81
CA ARG A 41 -16.20 -4.56 12.14
C ARG A 41 -16.82 -3.53 13.08
N PHE A 42 -17.23 -2.36 12.60
CA PHE A 42 -18.00 -1.40 13.38
C PHE A 42 -19.48 -1.86 13.44
N PRO A 43 -20.16 -1.80 14.60
CA PRO A 43 -19.74 -1.15 15.85
C PRO A 43 -18.99 -2.04 16.85
N GLU A 44 -18.67 -3.29 16.54
CA GLU A 44 -17.94 -4.19 17.46
C GLU A 44 -16.51 -3.68 17.76
N LEU A 45 -15.91 -2.96 16.81
CA LEU A 45 -14.63 -2.28 16.93
C LEU A 45 -14.82 -0.77 16.87
N MET A 46 -14.79 -0.10 18.03
CA MET A 46 -14.98 1.35 18.14
C MET A 46 -13.67 2.15 18.30
N GLN A 47 -12.54 1.47 18.53
CA GLN A 47 -11.26 2.13 18.82
C GLN A 47 -10.08 1.26 18.37
N LEU A 48 -9.03 1.90 17.87
CA LEU A 48 -7.74 1.29 17.60
C LEU A 48 -6.65 2.08 18.33
N ALA A 49 -6.05 1.49 19.36
CA ALA A 49 -5.14 2.21 20.26
C ALA A 49 -5.81 3.50 20.79
N HIS A 50 -5.34 4.69 20.40
CA HIS A 50 -5.94 5.97 20.80
C HIS A 50 -6.79 6.64 19.70
N TRP A 51 -6.85 6.05 18.49
CA TRP A 51 -7.67 6.57 17.40
C TRP A 51 -9.09 5.99 17.44
N GLN A 52 -10.07 6.83 17.14
CA GLN A 52 -11.49 6.45 17.09
C GLN A 52 -11.82 5.76 15.76
N VAL A 53 -12.62 4.69 15.82
CA VAL A 53 -13.32 4.11 14.67
C VAL A 53 -14.73 4.70 14.64
N LYS A 54 -15.04 5.53 13.64
CA LYS A 54 -16.31 6.29 13.57
C LYS A 54 -17.44 5.60 12.82
N GLY A 55 -17.13 4.55 12.06
CA GLY A 55 -18.13 3.86 11.24
C GLY A 55 -17.51 2.75 10.38
N CYS A 56 -18.34 2.16 9.52
CA CYS A 56 -17.94 1.18 8.51
C CYS A 56 -17.61 1.84 7.16
N THR A 57 -17.35 1.03 6.13
CA THR A 57 -17.14 1.54 4.76
C THR A 57 -18.29 2.43 4.30
N THR A 58 -19.53 2.05 4.55
CA THR A 58 -20.71 2.81 4.09
C THR A 58 -20.77 4.20 4.70
N ASP A 59 -20.42 4.32 5.99
CA ASP A 59 -20.37 5.61 6.68
C ASP A 59 -19.26 6.51 6.09
N LEU A 60 -18.10 5.91 5.77
CA LEU A 60 -17.02 6.65 5.11
C LEU A 60 -17.47 7.17 3.74
N LEU A 61 -18.18 6.37 2.94
CA LEU A 61 -18.66 6.78 1.60
C LEU A 61 -19.52 8.04 1.65
N ALA A 62 -20.34 8.19 2.70
CA ALA A 62 -21.15 9.39 2.90
C ALA A 62 -20.33 10.64 3.28
N LEU A 63 -19.11 10.45 3.79
CA LEU A 63 -18.28 11.50 4.39
C LEU A 63 -16.98 11.77 3.61
N VAL A 64 -16.71 11.10 2.49
CA VAL A 64 -15.40 11.20 1.80
C VAL A 64 -14.99 12.62 1.43
N GLN A 65 -15.96 13.51 1.18
CA GLN A 65 -15.71 14.92 0.83
C GLN A 65 -15.23 15.76 2.03
N ASP A 66 -15.45 15.29 3.26
CA ASP A 66 -15.02 15.96 4.50
C ASP A 66 -13.52 15.73 4.78
N PHE A 67 -12.89 14.81 4.06
CA PHE A 67 -11.50 14.44 4.25
C PHE A 67 -10.58 15.05 3.19
N ASP A 68 -9.36 15.34 3.60
CA ASP A 68 -8.29 15.83 2.72
C ASP A 68 -7.49 14.67 2.12
N LEU A 69 -7.54 13.51 2.78
CA LEU A 69 -6.97 12.25 2.32
C LEU A 69 -7.83 11.08 2.81
N VAL A 70 -8.00 10.07 1.97
CA VAL A 70 -8.54 8.76 2.36
C VAL A 70 -7.50 7.69 2.04
N VAL A 71 -7.19 6.82 3.00
CA VAL A 71 -6.26 5.70 2.82
C VAL A 71 -6.95 4.39 3.14
N VAL A 72 -6.75 3.37 2.29
CA VAL A 72 -7.24 2.02 2.55
C VAL A 72 -6.11 1.18 3.16
N ALA A 73 -6.09 1.08 4.48
CA ALA A 73 -5.09 0.35 5.26
C ALA A 73 -5.44 -1.14 5.42
N ILE A 74 -5.66 -1.83 4.30
CA ILE A 74 -6.01 -3.25 4.24
C ILE A 74 -4.89 -4.03 3.53
N GLY A 75 -4.28 -4.99 4.23
CA GLY A 75 -3.20 -5.80 3.66
C GLY A 75 -3.65 -6.71 2.51
N ASN A 76 -4.86 -7.27 2.58
CA ASN A 76 -5.38 -8.10 1.49
C ASN A 76 -5.55 -7.28 0.20
N ASN A 77 -4.82 -7.67 -0.85
CA ASN A 77 -4.74 -6.94 -2.12
C ASN A 77 -6.11 -6.76 -2.79
N SER A 78 -6.90 -7.83 -2.89
CA SER A 78 -8.21 -7.80 -3.53
C SER A 78 -9.19 -6.89 -2.79
N THR A 79 -9.27 -7.02 -1.46
CA THR A 79 -10.12 -6.16 -0.63
C THR A 79 -9.66 -4.71 -0.71
N ARG A 80 -8.35 -4.44 -0.63
CA ARG A 80 -7.80 -3.08 -0.73
C ARG A 80 -8.20 -2.41 -2.03
N LEU A 81 -7.96 -3.06 -3.17
CA LEU A 81 -8.31 -2.51 -4.48
C LEU A 81 -9.83 -2.33 -4.66
N GLN A 82 -10.62 -3.30 -4.21
CA GLN A 82 -12.08 -3.19 -4.27
C GLN A 82 -12.58 -1.97 -3.49
N LYS A 83 -12.07 -1.73 -2.28
CA LYS A 83 -12.43 -0.56 -1.47
C LYS A 83 -11.93 0.75 -2.09
N LEU A 84 -10.71 0.78 -2.64
CA LEU A 84 -10.18 1.96 -3.35
C LEU A 84 -11.08 2.36 -4.51
N ARG A 85 -11.48 1.40 -5.37
CA ARG A 85 -12.36 1.66 -6.51
C ARG A 85 -13.71 2.23 -6.08
N VAL A 86 -14.32 1.68 -5.03
CA VAL A 86 -15.59 2.18 -4.51
C VAL A 86 -15.41 3.60 -3.94
N LEU A 87 -14.36 3.86 -3.16
CA LEU A 87 -14.10 5.21 -2.62
C LEU A 87 -13.83 6.23 -3.74
N GLN A 88 -13.12 5.85 -4.79
CA GLN A 88 -12.84 6.69 -5.95
C GLN A 88 -14.14 7.11 -6.66
N GLN A 89 -15.09 6.18 -6.82
CA GLN A 89 -16.41 6.47 -7.41
C GLN A 89 -17.22 7.52 -6.61
N PHE A 90 -16.97 7.64 -5.31
CA PHE A 90 -17.60 8.63 -4.43
C PHE A 90 -16.77 9.93 -4.31
N GLY A 91 -15.68 10.04 -5.07
CA GLY A 91 -14.83 11.24 -5.11
C GLY A 91 -13.88 11.37 -3.93
N ALA A 92 -13.49 10.26 -3.30
CA ALA A 92 -12.45 10.27 -2.27
C ALA A 92 -11.11 10.77 -2.83
N LYS A 93 -10.37 11.52 -2.01
CA LYS A 93 -9.00 11.96 -2.34
C LYS A 93 -8.01 10.84 -2.04
N LEU A 94 -7.63 10.08 -3.05
CA LEU A 94 -6.77 8.89 -2.96
C LEU A 94 -5.36 9.15 -3.50
N VAL A 95 -4.63 10.12 -2.96
CA VAL A 95 -3.26 10.39 -3.40
C VAL A 95 -2.26 9.42 -2.77
N PRO A 96 -1.08 9.17 -3.37
CA PRO A 96 -0.02 8.40 -2.73
C PRO A 96 0.38 9.01 -1.39
N LEU A 97 0.64 8.17 -0.40
CA LEU A 97 1.13 8.58 0.92
C LEU A 97 2.53 8.00 1.16
N VAL A 98 3.52 8.88 1.27
CA VAL A 98 4.95 8.52 1.30
C VAL A 98 5.55 8.90 2.65
N HIS A 99 6.28 7.98 3.26
CA HIS A 99 6.95 8.24 4.52
C HIS A 99 8.07 9.28 4.32
N PRO A 100 8.27 10.26 5.23
CA PRO A 100 9.34 11.27 5.08
C PRO A 100 10.76 10.70 4.97
N HIS A 101 10.98 9.49 5.49
CA HIS A 101 12.24 8.74 5.38
C HIS A 101 12.27 7.69 4.26
N ALA A 102 11.27 7.65 3.37
CA ALA A 102 11.35 6.90 2.13
C ALA A 102 12.16 7.68 1.09
N THR A 103 12.82 6.98 0.17
CA THR A 103 13.48 7.61 -0.99
C THR A 103 12.70 7.25 -2.24
N VAL A 104 11.97 8.22 -2.80
CA VAL A 104 11.23 8.05 -4.05
C VAL A 104 11.86 8.97 -5.09
N SER A 105 12.28 8.40 -6.22
CA SER A 105 12.81 9.17 -7.34
C SER A 105 11.76 10.13 -7.88
N GLY A 106 12.18 11.36 -8.24
CA GLY A 106 11.30 12.32 -8.92
C GLY A 106 10.87 11.87 -10.34
N TYR A 107 11.48 10.82 -10.88
CA TYR A 107 11.10 10.19 -12.14
C TYR A 107 10.22 8.94 -11.96
N ALA A 108 9.98 8.51 -10.72
CA ALA A 108 9.07 7.41 -10.45
C ALA A 108 7.61 7.86 -10.53
N GLN A 109 6.72 6.93 -10.81
CA GLN A 109 5.27 7.15 -10.84
C GLN A 109 4.59 6.29 -9.79
N LEU A 110 3.75 6.89 -8.96
CA LEU A 110 2.96 6.22 -7.92
C LEU A 110 1.47 6.41 -8.19
N GLY A 111 0.74 5.31 -8.33
CA GLY A 111 -0.71 5.31 -8.54
C GLY A 111 -1.48 5.69 -7.29
N GLU A 112 -2.75 6.06 -7.49
CA GLU A 112 -3.67 6.46 -6.42
C GLU A 112 -3.75 5.43 -5.28
N GLY A 113 -3.83 5.90 -4.03
CA GLY A 113 -3.92 5.04 -2.85
C GLY A 113 -2.68 4.20 -2.54
N THR A 114 -1.58 4.38 -3.29
CA THR A 114 -0.30 3.72 -2.99
C THR A 114 0.33 4.28 -1.72
N VAL A 115 0.92 3.39 -0.92
CA VAL A 115 1.60 3.75 0.32
C VAL A 115 3.05 3.29 0.27
N VAL A 116 3.97 4.18 0.64
CA VAL A 116 5.41 3.94 0.66
C VAL A 116 5.91 4.16 2.08
N MET A 117 6.37 3.09 2.71
CA MET A 117 6.68 3.05 4.14
C MET A 117 8.09 3.56 4.45
N ALA A 118 8.40 3.64 5.75
CA ALA A 118 9.72 4.06 6.22
C ALA A 118 10.84 3.24 5.57
N HIS A 119 11.89 3.96 5.13
CA HIS A 119 13.09 3.39 4.49
C HIS A 119 12.85 2.61 3.20
N ALA A 120 11.64 2.63 2.65
CA ALA A 120 11.40 2.09 1.32
C ALA A 120 12.10 2.94 0.26
N VAL A 121 12.53 2.29 -0.84
CA VAL A 121 13.17 2.95 -1.98
C VAL A 121 12.42 2.62 -3.26
N VAL A 122 12.08 3.65 -4.05
CA VAL A 122 11.52 3.52 -5.40
C VAL A 122 12.39 4.33 -6.36
N ASN A 123 13.17 3.66 -7.20
CA ASN A 123 14.18 4.28 -8.05
C ASN A 123 13.61 4.85 -9.37
N ALA A 124 14.49 5.46 -10.16
CA ALA A 124 14.13 6.19 -11.36
C ALA A 124 13.36 5.33 -12.37
N PHE A 125 12.32 5.92 -12.95
CA PHE A 125 11.48 5.32 -13.99
C PHE A 125 10.71 4.06 -13.55
N ALA A 126 10.74 3.70 -12.27
CA ALA A 126 9.84 2.69 -11.72
C ALA A 126 8.40 3.23 -11.70
N THR A 127 7.45 2.35 -11.97
CA THR A 127 6.01 2.64 -11.92
C THR A 127 5.34 1.69 -10.95
N VAL A 128 4.57 2.24 -10.00
CA VAL A 128 3.73 1.48 -9.07
C VAL A 128 2.28 1.83 -9.34
N GLY A 129 1.44 0.83 -9.62
CA GLY A 129 0.02 1.00 -9.91
C GLY A 129 -0.81 1.50 -8.73
N VAL A 130 -2.13 1.46 -8.88
CA VAL A 130 -3.10 1.88 -7.86
C VAL A 130 -3.01 0.96 -6.64
N GLY A 131 -3.06 1.52 -5.43
CA GLY A 131 -3.13 0.74 -4.20
C GLY A 131 -1.93 -0.16 -3.95
N GLY A 132 -0.75 0.19 -4.46
CA GLY A 132 0.48 -0.50 -4.16
C GLY A 132 0.90 -0.32 -2.70
N ILE A 133 1.49 -1.35 -2.10
CA ILE A 133 2.16 -1.24 -0.81
C ILE A 133 3.65 -1.49 -1.04
N ILE A 134 4.47 -0.44 -0.89
CA ILE A 134 5.93 -0.58 -0.80
C ILE A 134 6.29 -0.49 0.68
N ASN A 135 6.43 -1.66 1.30
CA ASN A 135 6.47 -1.77 2.76
C ASN A 135 7.84 -1.44 3.34
N THR A 136 7.98 -1.49 4.66
CA THR A 136 9.15 -1.00 5.40
C THR A 136 10.45 -1.59 4.85
N SER A 137 11.38 -0.72 4.46
CA SER A 137 12.68 -1.10 3.89
C SER A 137 12.61 -1.98 2.63
N ALA A 138 11.47 -2.02 1.93
CA ALA A 138 11.38 -2.65 0.62
C ALA A 138 12.02 -1.77 -0.46
N THR A 139 12.63 -2.38 -1.47
CA THR A 139 13.26 -1.63 -2.58
C THR A 139 12.72 -2.07 -3.93
N VAL A 140 12.39 -1.07 -4.74
CA VAL A 140 11.96 -1.21 -6.14
C VAL A 140 12.98 -0.46 -6.98
N ASP A 141 13.84 -1.19 -7.68
CA ASP A 141 14.91 -0.57 -8.46
C ASP A 141 14.39 0.04 -9.78
N HIS A 142 15.30 0.62 -10.56
CA HIS A 142 14.99 1.34 -11.79
C HIS A 142 14.19 0.49 -12.78
N ASP A 143 13.35 1.16 -13.58
CA ASP A 143 12.55 0.56 -14.66
C ASP A 143 11.59 -0.57 -14.24
N CYS A 144 11.35 -0.78 -12.94
CA CYS A 144 10.38 -1.78 -12.49
C CYS A 144 8.94 -1.35 -12.79
N VAL A 145 8.07 -2.30 -13.12
CA VAL A 145 6.65 -2.05 -13.41
C VAL A 145 5.80 -2.93 -12.49
N LEU A 146 5.18 -2.32 -11.49
CA LEU A 146 4.29 -3.00 -10.57
C LEU A 146 2.84 -2.61 -10.86
N ALA A 147 2.01 -3.61 -11.13
CA ALA A 147 0.60 -3.40 -11.46
C ALA A 147 -0.24 -3.02 -10.22
N ASP A 148 -1.55 -2.92 -10.41
CA ASP A 148 -2.47 -2.52 -9.34
C ASP A 148 -2.50 -3.53 -8.19
N GLY A 149 -2.55 -3.02 -6.96
CA GLY A 149 -2.78 -3.79 -5.75
C GLY A 149 -1.63 -4.71 -5.37
N VAL A 150 -0.43 -4.50 -5.91
CA VAL A 150 0.75 -5.25 -5.48
C VAL A 150 1.08 -4.97 -4.01
N HIS A 151 1.70 -5.93 -3.34
CA HIS A 151 2.27 -5.75 -2.00
C HIS A 151 3.71 -6.24 -2.00
N ILE A 152 4.65 -5.30 -1.93
CA ILE A 152 6.07 -5.56 -1.71
C ILE A 152 6.32 -5.50 -0.21
N SER A 153 6.42 -6.66 0.44
CA SER A 153 6.49 -6.80 1.90
C SER A 153 7.78 -6.23 2.48
N PRO A 154 7.88 -6.10 3.83
CA PRO A 154 9.05 -5.50 4.44
C PRO A 154 10.36 -6.18 4.01
N GLY A 155 11.37 -5.38 3.71
CA GLY A 155 12.68 -5.88 3.28
C GLY A 155 12.68 -6.73 2.01
N ALA A 156 11.61 -6.72 1.20
CA ALA A 156 11.64 -7.36 -0.10
C ALA A 156 12.35 -6.44 -1.12
N HIS A 157 13.20 -7.03 -1.97
CA HIS A 157 14.08 -6.30 -2.88
C HIS A 157 13.88 -6.76 -4.32
N LEU A 158 13.46 -5.85 -5.19
CA LEU A 158 13.33 -6.06 -6.63
C LEU A 158 14.50 -5.38 -7.34
N ALA A 159 15.28 -6.12 -8.11
CA ALA A 159 16.32 -5.57 -8.97
C ALA A 159 15.72 -4.89 -10.22
N GLY A 160 16.58 -4.25 -11.04
CA GLY A 160 16.14 -3.42 -12.17
C GLY A 160 15.26 -4.15 -13.19
N GLY A 161 14.24 -3.46 -13.68
CA GLY A 161 13.36 -3.93 -14.76
C GLY A 161 12.47 -5.12 -14.39
N VAL A 162 12.19 -5.34 -13.10
CA VAL A 162 11.24 -6.38 -12.66
C VAL A 162 9.79 -5.95 -12.91
N CYS A 163 8.99 -6.88 -13.42
CA CYS A 163 7.55 -6.70 -13.59
C CYS A 163 6.79 -7.53 -12.54
N VAL A 164 5.78 -6.95 -11.90
CA VAL A 164 4.92 -7.66 -10.94
C VAL A 164 3.45 -7.42 -11.28
N GLY A 165 2.73 -8.51 -11.58
CA GLY A 165 1.33 -8.50 -11.98
C GLY A 165 0.36 -8.14 -10.85
N GLU A 166 -0.90 -7.91 -11.24
CA GLU A 166 -1.95 -7.40 -10.35
C GLU A 166 -2.19 -8.34 -9.17
N HIS A 167 -2.47 -7.76 -8.01
CA HIS A 167 -2.76 -8.48 -6.76
C HIS A 167 -1.63 -9.42 -6.27
N SER A 168 -0.44 -9.38 -6.86
CA SER A 168 0.67 -10.23 -6.42
C SER A 168 1.28 -9.74 -5.11
N TRP A 169 1.77 -10.69 -4.32
CA TRP A 169 2.34 -10.48 -3.00
C TRP A 169 3.78 -10.97 -2.98
N ILE A 170 4.73 -10.04 -2.80
CA ILE A 170 6.15 -10.36 -2.63
C ILE A 170 6.44 -10.40 -1.14
N GLY A 171 6.72 -11.60 -0.61
CA GLY A 171 6.82 -11.88 0.82
C GLY A 171 7.99 -11.19 1.51
N ILE A 172 7.92 -11.09 2.84
CA ILE A 172 8.93 -10.41 3.67
C ILE A 172 10.33 -10.97 3.37
N GLY A 173 11.31 -10.09 3.11
CA GLY A 173 12.69 -10.49 2.82
C GLY A 173 12.92 -11.21 1.49
N ALA A 174 11.92 -11.31 0.60
CA ALA A 174 12.09 -11.95 -0.71
C ALA A 174 12.92 -11.08 -1.66
N GLN A 175 13.62 -11.73 -2.59
CA GLN A 175 14.55 -11.10 -3.51
C GLN A 175 14.20 -11.52 -4.94
N VAL A 176 14.14 -10.56 -5.86
CA VAL A 176 13.82 -10.82 -7.27
C VAL A 176 14.96 -10.31 -8.15
N ASN A 177 15.53 -11.21 -8.95
CA ASN A 177 16.61 -10.90 -9.86
C ASN A 177 16.16 -9.93 -10.97
N GLN A 178 17.10 -9.26 -11.64
CA GLN A 178 16.74 -8.27 -12.67
C GLN A 178 15.95 -8.90 -13.83
N LEU A 179 15.11 -8.10 -14.47
CA LEU A 179 14.36 -8.45 -15.69
C LEU A 179 13.40 -9.64 -15.55
N ILE A 180 13.01 -9.99 -14.33
CA ILE A 180 12.03 -11.07 -14.08
C ILE A 180 10.61 -10.54 -14.20
N CYS A 181 9.75 -11.32 -14.84
CA CYS A 181 8.31 -11.12 -14.89
C CYS A 181 7.58 -12.05 -13.91
N ILE A 182 6.93 -11.46 -12.91
CA ILE A 182 6.03 -12.13 -11.98
C ILE A 182 4.59 -11.85 -12.42
N GLY A 183 3.83 -12.92 -12.66
CA GLY A 183 2.44 -12.85 -13.11
C GLY A 183 1.47 -12.27 -12.09
N ASN A 184 0.19 -12.32 -12.43
CA ASN A 184 -0.92 -11.85 -11.61
C ASN A 184 -1.25 -12.84 -10.49
N LYS A 185 -1.66 -12.33 -9.32
CA LYS A 185 -2.08 -13.12 -8.15
C LYS A 185 -1.04 -14.18 -7.76
N VAL A 186 0.23 -13.84 -7.92
CA VAL A 186 1.37 -14.65 -7.48
C VAL A 186 1.67 -14.36 -6.02
N ILE A 187 1.99 -15.39 -5.25
CA ILE A 187 2.52 -15.27 -3.90
C ILE A 187 3.97 -15.73 -3.92
N VAL A 188 4.90 -14.81 -3.68
CA VAL A 188 6.30 -15.14 -3.37
C VAL A 188 6.41 -15.25 -1.85
N GLY A 189 6.80 -16.41 -1.36
CA GLY A 189 6.95 -16.67 0.07
C GLY A 189 8.04 -15.81 0.73
N ALA A 190 8.00 -15.76 2.06
CA ALA A 190 9.01 -15.07 2.86
C ALA A 190 10.42 -15.60 2.55
N GLY A 191 11.38 -14.69 2.37
CA GLY A 191 12.79 -15.00 2.11
C GLY A 191 13.09 -15.70 0.78
N ALA A 192 12.11 -15.85 -0.12
CA ALA A 192 12.30 -16.57 -1.37
C ALA A 192 13.19 -15.77 -2.35
N THR A 193 14.01 -16.49 -3.14
CA THR A 193 14.88 -15.90 -4.16
C THR A 193 14.39 -16.25 -5.55
N VAL A 194 13.74 -15.29 -6.23
CA VAL A 194 13.16 -15.46 -7.56
C VAL A 194 14.22 -15.17 -8.62
N ILE A 195 14.58 -16.20 -9.38
CA ILE A 195 15.62 -16.14 -10.43
C ILE A 195 15.08 -16.43 -11.83
N ARG A 196 13.77 -16.65 -11.97
CA ARG A 196 13.07 -16.99 -13.22
C ARG A 196 11.65 -16.42 -13.16
N ASP A 197 11.07 -16.17 -14.33
CA ASP A 197 9.68 -15.72 -14.47
C ASP A 197 8.70 -16.67 -13.78
N ILE A 198 7.63 -16.11 -13.23
CA ILE A 198 6.60 -16.84 -12.52
C ILE A 198 5.25 -16.60 -13.23
N PRO A 199 4.57 -17.63 -13.75
CA PRO A 199 3.23 -17.49 -14.32
C PRO A 199 2.19 -17.01 -13.31
N ASP A 200 1.03 -16.59 -13.81
CA ASP A 200 -0.10 -16.20 -12.96
C ASP A 200 -0.53 -17.32 -11.99
N PHE A 201 -1.13 -16.90 -10.86
CA PHE A 201 -1.77 -17.75 -9.85
C PHE A 201 -0.86 -18.76 -9.16
N GLN A 202 0.46 -18.56 -9.21
CA GLN A 202 1.42 -19.45 -8.54
C GLN A 202 1.71 -19.00 -7.11
N THR A 203 2.04 -19.97 -6.27
CA THR A 203 2.73 -19.72 -4.99
C THR A 203 4.13 -20.31 -5.10
N VAL A 204 5.17 -19.51 -4.85
CA VAL A 204 6.56 -19.96 -4.90
C VAL A 204 7.29 -19.71 -3.57
N VAL A 205 8.20 -20.60 -3.18
CA VAL A 205 9.00 -20.48 -1.94
C VAL A 205 10.43 -20.99 -2.13
N GLY A 206 11.35 -20.57 -1.26
CA GLY A 206 12.71 -21.12 -1.18
C GLY A 206 13.76 -20.35 -1.99
N THR A 207 15.00 -20.88 -1.96
CA THR A 207 16.18 -20.32 -2.64
C THR A 207 16.89 -21.43 -3.42
N PRO A 208 16.72 -21.51 -4.76
CA PRO A 208 15.85 -20.67 -5.59
C PRO A 208 14.36 -20.93 -5.32
N ALA A 209 13.52 -19.94 -5.64
CA ALA A 209 12.08 -20.05 -5.49
C ALA A 209 11.50 -21.10 -6.44
N VAL A 210 10.69 -22.01 -5.91
CA VAL A 210 10.00 -23.08 -6.66
C VAL A 210 8.52 -23.07 -6.34
N VAL A 211 7.71 -23.42 -7.34
CA VAL A 211 6.25 -23.56 -7.19
C VAL A 211 5.93 -24.62 -6.15
N ILE A 212 4.99 -24.32 -5.26
CA ILE A 212 4.39 -25.30 -4.35
C ILE A 212 2.93 -25.53 -4.74
N SER A 213 2.54 -26.80 -4.76
CA SER A 213 1.16 -27.23 -4.92
C SER A 213 0.43 -27.17 -3.58
N HIS A 214 -0.77 -26.60 -3.59
CA HIS A 214 -1.74 -26.74 -2.52
C HIS A 214 -2.57 -28.01 -2.68
#